data_AF-A0A848W0L6-F1
#
_entry.id   AF-A0A848W0L6-F1
#
_cell.length_a   1.000
_cell.length_b   1.000
_cell.length_c   1.000
_cell.angle_alpha   90.00
_cell.angle_beta   90.00
_cell.angle_gamma   90.00
#
_symmetry.space_group_name_H-M   'P 1'
#
loop_
_entity.id
_entity.type
_entity.pdbx_description
1 polymer ?
#
loop_
_entity_poly.entity_id
_entity_poly.type
_entity_poly.pdbx_seq_one_letter_code
_entity_poly.pdbx_strand_id
1 'polypeptide(L)'
;MFCRMILTAAAPLLFAVILISPQAAMAADQIGTIKTSAGDAKIIRSGRPAAAKVGVPIEQDDVFVTGADGSIGVTFTDNSMFSVGPNTEIVVDKYVFDPNANDASFTANMAKGTLQFISGEIAKLSPDAVKVNIPTGTIAVRGTRFLVEVGKPAL
;
A
#
# COMPACT_ATOMS: atom_id res chain seq x y z
N MET A 1 -26.47 80.10 10.47
CA MET A 1 -27.55 80.60 9.59
C MET A 1 -27.59 79.68 8.38
N PHE A 2 -28.58 78.77 8.35
CA PHE A 2 -28.92 77.82 7.26
C PHE A 2 -27.81 76.79 6.88
N CYS A 3 -28.05 75.53 6.56
CA CYS A 3 -29.26 74.72 6.43
C CYS A 3 -28.82 73.24 6.59
N ARG A 4 -29.76 72.40 6.99
CA ARG A 4 -29.64 70.95 7.18
C ARG A 4 -29.51 70.23 5.82
N MET A 5 -29.51 68.88 5.88
CA MET A 5 -29.95 67.92 4.83
C MET A 5 -28.85 67.47 3.83
N ILE A 6 -28.53 66.19 3.53
CA ILE A 6 -29.07 64.83 3.81
C ILE A 6 -27.94 63.81 3.50
N LEU A 7 -27.81 62.74 4.32
CA LEU A 7 -27.56 61.31 3.99
C LEU A 7 -26.80 61.01 2.67
N THR A 8 -25.69 60.27 2.66
CA THR A 8 -25.72 58.80 2.72
C THR A 8 -24.39 58.19 3.19
N ALA A 9 -24.49 57.21 4.08
CA ALA A 9 -23.37 56.40 4.55
C ALA A 9 -23.07 55.26 3.57
N ALA A 10 -21.80 55.08 3.19
CA ALA A 10 -21.32 53.89 2.50
C ALA A 10 -20.14 53.31 3.30
N ALA A 11 -20.41 52.22 4.03
CA ALA A 11 -19.41 51.45 4.77
C ALA A 11 -18.58 50.59 3.81
N PRO A 12 -17.23 50.55 3.90
CA PRO A 12 -16.46 49.61 3.12
C PRO A 12 -16.46 48.26 3.83
N LEU A 13 -17.13 47.29 3.21
CA LEU A 13 -17.12 45.88 3.59
C LEU A 13 -15.72 45.31 3.29
N LEU A 14 -14.94 45.03 4.35
CA LEU A 14 -13.60 44.44 4.24
C LEU A 14 -13.73 42.95 3.90
N PHE A 15 -13.71 42.61 2.60
CA PHE A 15 -13.78 41.23 2.12
C PHE A 15 -12.40 40.57 2.21
N ALA A 16 -12.15 39.82 3.28
CA ALA A 16 -10.95 39.01 3.44
C ALA A 16 -11.00 37.80 2.48
N VAL A 17 -10.26 37.86 1.37
CA VAL A 17 -10.10 36.76 0.41
C VAL A 17 -9.20 35.69 1.05
N ILE A 18 -9.81 34.61 1.52
CA ILE A 18 -9.09 33.41 1.96
C ILE A 18 -8.58 32.69 0.70
N LEU A 19 -7.26 32.76 0.48
CA LEU A 19 -6.55 31.99 -0.55
C LEU A 19 -6.55 30.50 -0.15
N ILE A 20 -7.50 29.74 -0.68
CA ILE A 20 -7.49 28.27 -0.58
C ILE A 20 -6.53 27.76 -1.67
N SER A 21 -5.30 27.47 -1.28
CA SER A 21 -4.34 26.80 -2.17
C SER A 21 -4.79 25.35 -2.41
N PRO A 22 -4.94 24.89 -3.68
CA PRO A 22 -5.24 23.50 -3.97
C PRO A 22 -4.02 22.65 -3.62
N GLN A 23 -4.14 21.84 -2.57
CA GLN A 23 -3.14 20.87 -2.19
C GLN A 23 -3.22 19.70 -3.18
N ALA A 24 -2.25 19.62 -4.09
CA ALA A 24 -2.15 18.51 -5.04
C ALA A 24 -1.90 17.21 -4.25
N ALA A 25 -2.91 16.36 -4.17
CA ALA A 25 -2.74 15.00 -3.70
C ALA A 25 -1.95 14.23 -4.77
N MET A 26 -0.68 13.93 -4.48
CA MET A 26 0.07 12.96 -5.26
C MET A 26 -0.63 11.61 -5.09
N ALA A 27 -1.27 11.11 -6.14
CA ALA A 27 -1.80 9.77 -6.15
C ALA A 27 -0.62 8.79 -6.10
N ALA A 28 -0.57 7.95 -5.08
CA ALA A 28 0.41 6.87 -5.01
C ALA A 28 0.07 5.82 -6.08
N ASP A 29 1.09 5.27 -6.72
CA ASP A 29 0.90 4.28 -7.77
C ASP A 29 0.33 2.97 -7.19
N GLN A 30 -0.74 2.50 -7.82
CA GLN A 30 -1.34 1.22 -7.50
C GLN A 30 -0.45 0.09 -8.03
N ILE A 31 0.06 -0.74 -7.12
CA ILE A 31 0.95 -1.87 -7.44
C ILE A 31 0.21 -3.22 -7.49
N GLY A 32 -1.03 -3.26 -7.00
CA GLY A 32 -1.82 -4.49 -6.97
C GLY A 32 -3.26 -4.28 -6.52
N THR A 33 -3.99 -5.39 -6.39
CA THR A 33 -5.39 -5.39 -5.94
C THR A 33 -5.66 -6.60 -5.04
N ILE A 34 -6.38 -6.38 -3.94
CA ILE A 34 -6.89 -7.47 -3.09
C ILE A 34 -7.96 -8.26 -3.87
N LYS A 35 -7.73 -9.56 -4.04
CA LYS A 35 -8.65 -10.49 -4.71
C LYS A 35 -9.46 -11.33 -3.73
N THR A 36 -8.88 -11.65 -2.58
CA THR A 36 -9.57 -12.40 -1.52
C THR A 36 -9.27 -11.76 -0.17
N SER A 37 -10.26 -11.79 0.72
CA SER A 37 -10.09 -11.41 2.12
C SER A 37 -11.10 -12.18 2.97
N ALA A 38 -10.65 -12.70 4.10
CA ALA A 38 -11.49 -13.37 5.08
C ALA A 38 -10.96 -13.14 6.51
N GLY A 39 -11.82 -13.28 7.51
CA GLY A 39 -11.48 -13.12 8.93
C GLY A 39 -11.03 -11.69 9.31
N ASP A 40 -10.23 -11.57 10.38
CA ASP A 40 -9.58 -10.30 10.72
C ASP A 40 -8.41 -10.03 9.77
N ALA A 41 -8.62 -9.11 8.83
CA ALA A 41 -7.67 -8.77 7.78
C ALA A 41 -7.60 -7.25 7.59
N LYS A 42 -6.40 -6.70 7.72
CA LYS A 42 -6.15 -5.25 7.70
C LYS A 42 -4.95 -4.93 6.82
N ILE A 43 -5.00 -3.76 6.21
CA ILE A 43 -3.84 -3.08 5.64
C ILE A 43 -3.51 -1.87 6.52
N ILE A 44 -2.24 -1.61 6.77
CA ILE A 44 -1.79 -0.39 7.44
C ILE A 44 -1.07 0.44 6.39
N ARG A 45 -1.67 1.58 6.04
CA ARG A 45 -1.12 2.51 5.06
C ARG A 45 -0.75 3.81 5.75
N SER A 46 0.52 4.22 5.68
CA SER A 46 1.00 5.42 6.36
C SER A 46 0.61 5.47 7.86
N GLY A 47 0.71 4.32 8.54
CA GLY A 47 0.35 4.17 9.96
C GLY A 47 -1.16 4.12 10.25
N ARG A 48 -2.03 4.21 9.25
CA ARG A 48 -3.48 4.14 9.43
C ARG A 48 -4.00 2.76 9.06
N PRO A 49 -4.62 2.02 10.00
CA PRO A 49 -5.23 0.74 9.69
C PRO A 49 -6.52 0.94 8.89
N ALA A 50 -6.71 0.11 7.88
CA ALA A 50 -7.93 0.00 7.09
C ALA A 50 -8.27 -1.49 6.87
N ALA A 51 -9.55 -1.79 6.71
CA ALA A 51 -9.98 -3.16 6.41
C ALA A 51 -9.50 -3.58 5.02
N ALA A 52 -8.90 -4.77 4.91
CA ALA A 52 -8.39 -5.31 3.66
C ALA A 52 -9.53 -5.86 2.78
N LYS A 53 -10.38 -5.00 2.21
CA LYS A 53 -11.53 -5.46 1.42
C LYS A 53 -11.12 -5.87 -0.01
N VAL A 54 -11.87 -6.81 -0.59
CA VAL A 54 -11.72 -7.17 -2.02
C VAL A 54 -11.92 -5.94 -2.89
N GLY A 55 -11.04 -5.77 -3.88
CA GLY A 55 -11.04 -4.62 -4.80
C GLY A 55 -10.26 -3.41 -4.30
N VAL A 56 -9.79 -3.40 -3.04
CA VAL A 56 -8.92 -2.33 -2.54
C VAL A 56 -7.58 -2.37 -3.29
N PRO A 57 -7.13 -1.22 -3.84
CA PRO A 57 -5.82 -1.12 -4.46
C PRO A 57 -4.73 -1.18 -3.39
N ILE A 58 -3.63 -1.86 -3.72
CA ILE A 58 -2.43 -1.92 -2.91
C ILE A 58 -1.44 -0.87 -3.39
N GLU A 59 -0.78 -0.23 -2.44
CA GLU A 59 0.30 0.74 -2.66
C GLU A 59 1.61 0.18 -2.09
N GLN A 60 2.74 0.72 -2.53
CA GLN A 60 4.01 0.41 -1.88
C GLN A 60 3.97 0.83 -0.41
N ASP A 61 4.72 0.12 0.45
CA ASP A 61 4.79 0.31 1.89
C ASP A 61 3.51 -0.08 2.66
N ASP A 62 2.53 -0.68 1.99
CA ASP A 62 1.38 -1.28 2.67
C ASP A 62 1.82 -2.48 3.53
N VAL A 63 1.41 -2.46 4.80
CA VAL A 63 1.60 -3.56 5.73
C VAL A 63 0.32 -4.38 5.84
N PHE A 64 0.40 -5.66 5.50
CA PHE A 64 -0.69 -6.63 5.62
C PHE A 64 -0.64 -7.27 6.99
N VAL A 65 -1.74 -7.15 7.74
CA VAL A 65 -1.87 -7.71 9.07
C VAL A 65 -3.12 -8.59 9.14
N THR A 66 -2.94 -9.84 9.55
CA THR A 66 -4.05 -10.80 9.73
C THR A 66 -4.11 -11.33 11.15
N GLY A 67 -5.34 -11.54 11.65
CA GLY A 67 -5.61 -12.23 12.91
C GLY A 67 -5.54 -13.75 12.79
N ALA A 68 -6.02 -14.46 13.81
CA ALA A 68 -5.94 -15.93 13.88
C ALA A 68 -6.83 -16.66 12.87
N ASP A 69 -7.86 -16.00 12.34
CA ASP A 69 -8.77 -16.49 11.30
C ASP A 69 -8.61 -15.71 9.97
N GLY A 70 -7.62 -14.80 9.92
CA GLY A 70 -7.45 -13.85 8.83
C GLY A 70 -6.69 -14.43 7.63
N SER A 71 -7.10 -14.03 6.43
CA SER A 71 -6.33 -14.29 5.20
C SER A 71 -6.56 -13.19 4.16
N ILE A 72 -5.55 -12.91 3.35
CA ILE A 72 -5.60 -11.93 2.25
C ILE A 72 -4.88 -12.51 1.04
N GLY A 73 -5.50 -12.43 -0.14
CA GLY A 73 -4.87 -12.73 -1.42
C GLY A 73 -4.79 -11.49 -2.29
N VAL A 74 -3.62 -11.22 -2.86
CA VAL A 74 -3.36 -10.06 -3.73
C VAL A 74 -2.82 -10.54 -5.06
N THR A 75 -3.27 -9.89 -6.12
CA THR A 75 -2.64 -9.96 -7.44
C THR A 75 -2.00 -8.62 -7.73
N PHE A 76 -0.70 -8.63 -8.01
CA PHE A 76 0.07 -7.46 -8.40
C PHE A 76 -0.02 -7.20 -9.91
N THR A 77 0.44 -6.03 -10.34
CA THR A 77 0.39 -5.62 -11.74
C THR A 77 1.27 -6.45 -12.67
N ASP A 78 2.34 -7.08 -12.15
CA ASP A 78 3.22 -8.01 -12.87
C ASP A 78 2.67 -9.45 -12.93
N ASN A 79 1.40 -9.63 -12.58
CA ASN A 79 0.73 -10.93 -12.45
C ASN A 79 1.31 -11.84 -11.36
N SER A 80 2.21 -11.34 -10.49
CA SER A 80 2.58 -12.07 -9.29
C SER A 80 1.39 -12.13 -8.33
N MET A 81 1.35 -13.19 -7.52
CA MET A 81 0.31 -13.38 -6.53
C MET A 81 0.95 -13.70 -5.20
N PHE A 82 0.47 -13.05 -4.15
CA PHE A 82 0.67 -13.58 -2.81
C PHE A 82 -0.65 -13.98 -2.17
N SER A 83 -0.55 -14.86 -1.20
CA SER A 83 -1.61 -15.18 -0.25
C SER A 83 -1.00 -15.24 1.14
N VAL A 84 -1.50 -14.42 2.04
CA VAL A 84 -1.12 -14.43 3.45
C VAL A 84 -2.19 -15.12 4.27
N GLY A 85 -1.77 -15.98 5.19
CA GLY A 85 -2.66 -16.71 6.09
C GLY A 85 -2.73 -16.08 7.48
N PRO A 86 -3.14 -16.85 8.50
CA PRO A 86 -3.33 -16.35 9.85
C PRO A 86 -2.07 -15.79 10.51
N ASN A 87 -2.26 -14.85 11.43
CA ASN A 87 -1.22 -14.25 12.27
C ASN A 87 -0.04 -13.67 11.47
N THR A 88 -0.31 -13.14 10.29
CA THR A 88 0.71 -12.65 9.37
C THR A 88 0.93 -11.17 9.54
N GLU A 89 2.19 -10.76 9.41
CA GLU A 89 2.61 -9.38 9.29
C GLU A 89 3.70 -9.30 8.21
N ILE A 90 3.36 -8.68 7.09
CA ILE A 90 4.25 -8.55 5.93
C ILE A 90 4.06 -7.18 5.28
N VAL A 91 5.15 -6.58 4.81
CA VAL A 91 5.15 -5.32 4.07
C VAL A 91 5.71 -5.52 2.66
N VAL A 92 5.15 -4.83 1.69
CA VAL A 92 5.72 -4.71 0.35
C VAL A 92 6.58 -3.44 0.30
N ASP A 93 7.87 -3.62 0.56
CA ASP A 93 8.83 -2.52 0.76
C ASP A 93 9.31 -1.90 -0.56
N LYS A 94 9.45 -2.72 -1.60
CA LYS A 94 9.81 -2.23 -2.92
C LYS A 94 9.04 -2.96 -4.00
N TYR A 95 8.35 -2.20 -4.84
CA TYR A 95 7.70 -2.73 -6.03
C TYR A 95 7.96 -1.80 -7.21
N VAL A 96 8.76 -2.28 -8.16
CA VAL A 96 9.07 -1.58 -9.40
C VAL A 96 8.77 -2.54 -10.54
N PHE A 97 7.82 -2.18 -11.38
CA PHE A 97 7.46 -2.93 -12.57
C PHE A 97 7.06 -1.97 -13.68
N ASP A 98 7.86 -1.97 -14.75
CA ASP A 98 7.48 -1.43 -16.04
C ASP A 98 7.86 -2.47 -17.09
N PRO A 99 6.90 -3.02 -17.86
CA PRO A 99 7.18 -4.05 -18.87
C PRO A 99 8.11 -3.56 -20.00
N ASN A 100 8.29 -2.24 -20.16
CA ASN A 100 9.16 -1.64 -21.17
C ASN A 100 10.50 -1.16 -20.59
N ALA A 101 10.64 -1.11 -19.26
CA ALA A 101 11.88 -0.73 -18.61
C ALA A 101 12.75 -1.96 -18.31
N ASN A 102 14.06 -1.74 -18.23
CA ASN A 102 15.01 -2.76 -17.80
C ASN A 102 15.16 -2.84 -16.27
N ASP A 103 14.44 -2.01 -15.51
CA ASP A 103 14.46 -2.04 -14.04
C ASP A 103 13.17 -2.67 -13.52
N ALA A 104 13.33 -3.72 -12.73
CA ALA A 104 12.23 -4.43 -12.09
C ALA A 104 12.70 -4.91 -10.72
N SER A 105 11.86 -4.76 -9.70
CA SER A 105 12.19 -5.12 -8.33
C SER A 105 10.95 -5.47 -7.54
N PHE A 106 11.00 -6.59 -6.81
CA PHE A 106 9.97 -6.96 -5.85
C PHE A 106 10.67 -7.34 -4.55
N THR A 107 10.48 -6.55 -3.51
CA THR A 107 10.98 -6.87 -2.16
C THR A 107 9.83 -6.81 -1.17
N ALA A 108 9.61 -7.92 -0.48
CA ALA A 108 8.70 -7.99 0.66
C ALA A 108 9.46 -8.37 1.93
N ASN A 109 9.06 -7.79 3.07
CA ASN A 109 9.60 -8.13 4.38
C ASN A 109 8.49 -8.73 5.24
N MET A 110 8.65 -9.99 5.64
CA MET A 110 7.68 -10.73 6.44
C MET A 110 8.23 -10.93 7.85
N ALA A 111 7.52 -10.44 8.85
CA ALA A 111 7.94 -10.57 10.25
C ALA A 111 7.50 -11.90 10.87
N LYS A 112 6.30 -12.38 10.53
CA LYS A 112 5.68 -13.60 11.08
C LYS A 112 4.51 -14.07 10.21
N GLY A 113 4.06 -15.30 10.45
CA GLY A 113 2.83 -15.88 9.89
C GLY A 113 3.10 -16.82 8.72
N THR A 114 2.21 -16.81 7.73
CA THR A 114 2.32 -17.68 6.54
C THR A 114 2.17 -16.88 5.26
N LEU A 115 2.99 -17.19 4.27
CA LEU A 115 2.98 -16.58 2.95
C LEU A 115 3.10 -17.67 1.90
N GLN A 116 2.15 -17.71 0.97
CA GLN A 116 2.34 -18.34 -0.33
C GLN A 116 2.62 -17.27 -1.37
N PHE A 117 3.64 -17.46 -2.19
CA PHE A 117 3.99 -16.55 -3.27
C PHE A 117 4.11 -17.31 -4.59
N ILE A 118 3.59 -16.69 -5.64
CA ILE A 118 3.67 -17.17 -7.02
C ILE A 118 4.29 -16.03 -7.83
N SER A 119 5.46 -16.29 -8.38
CA SER A 119 6.22 -15.30 -9.16
C SER A 119 5.50 -14.90 -10.45
N GLY A 120 5.51 -13.60 -10.73
CA GLY A 120 4.99 -12.98 -11.95
C GLY A 120 6.08 -12.71 -12.99
N GLU A 121 5.89 -11.64 -13.75
CA GLU A 121 6.77 -11.23 -14.84
C GLU A 121 8.11 -10.68 -14.36
N ILE A 122 8.17 -10.03 -13.18
CA ILE A 122 9.42 -9.49 -12.62
C ILE A 122 10.48 -10.59 -12.50
N ALA A 123 10.11 -11.79 -12.04
CA ALA A 123 11.05 -12.90 -11.89
C ALA A 123 11.57 -13.43 -13.23
N LYS A 124 10.84 -13.20 -14.33
CA LYS A 124 11.28 -13.58 -15.69
C LYS A 124 12.18 -12.52 -16.31
N LEU A 125 11.84 -11.25 -16.11
CA LEU A 125 12.61 -10.10 -16.59
C LEU A 125 13.95 -9.97 -15.85
N SER A 126 13.92 -10.16 -14.53
CA SER A 126 15.10 -10.06 -13.66
C SER A 126 15.07 -11.17 -12.60
N PRO A 127 15.77 -12.31 -12.83
CA PRO A 127 15.72 -13.48 -11.94
C PRO A 127 16.15 -13.21 -10.50
N ASP A 128 16.95 -12.18 -10.25
CA ASP A 128 17.46 -11.83 -8.92
C ASP A 128 16.71 -10.64 -8.27
N ALA A 129 15.65 -10.16 -8.92
CA ALA A 129 14.88 -8.97 -8.49
C ALA A 129 13.79 -9.27 -7.46
N VAL A 130 13.38 -10.53 -7.30
CA VAL A 130 12.31 -10.92 -6.38
C VAL A 130 12.91 -11.50 -5.10
N LYS A 131 12.67 -10.79 -4.00
CA LYS A 131 13.21 -11.12 -2.67
C LYS A 131 12.10 -11.08 -1.62
N VAL A 132 12.09 -12.08 -0.76
CA VAL A 132 11.27 -12.08 0.46
C VAL A 132 12.20 -12.22 1.66
N ASN A 133 12.30 -11.16 2.45
CA ASN A 133 13.08 -11.16 3.68
C ASN A 133 12.23 -11.66 4.83
N ILE A 134 12.83 -12.52 5.65
CA ILE A 134 12.27 -13.06 6.88
C ILE A 134 13.31 -12.88 8.00
N PRO A 135 12.94 -13.00 9.30
CA PRO A 135 13.88 -12.78 10.40
C PRO A 135 15.12 -13.71 10.34
N THR A 136 14.96 -14.88 9.73
CA THR A 136 16.01 -15.91 9.62
C THR A 136 16.81 -15.84 8.33
N GLY A 137 16.53 -14.91 7.41
CA GLY A 137 17.28 -14.75 6.16
C GLY A 137 16.48 -14.17 4.99
N THR A 138 17.00 -14.33 3.78
CA THR A 138 16.36 -13.85 2.55
C THR A 138 16.08 -15.00 1.60
N ILE A 139 14.85 -15.06 1.08
CA ILE A 139 14.42 -15.96 0.02
C ILE A 139 14.52 -15.21 -1.31
N ALA A 140 15.44 -15.63 -2.18
CA ALA A 140 15.55 -15.12 -3.55
C ALA A 140 14.76 -16.03 -4.52
N VAL A 141 13.92 -15.44 -5.37
CA VAL A 141 12.95 -16.18 -6.18
C VAL A 141 13.27 -16.05 -7.66
N ARG A 142 13.83 -17.12 -8.24
CA ARG A 142 14.20 -17.20 -9.68
C ARG A 142 13.11 -17.81 -10.58
N GLY A 143 11.87 -17.86 -10.09
CA GLY A 143 10.75 -18.50 -10.77
C GLY A 143 10.35 -19.80 -10.11
N THR A 144 9.45 -19.71 -9.12
CA THR A 144 8.61 -20.83 -8.68
C THR A 144 7.48 -20.33 -7.77
N ARG A 145 6.57 -21.24 -7.43
CA ARG A 145 5.63 -21.09 -6.33
C ARG A 145 6.28 -21.61 -5.05
N PHE A 146 6.28 -20.82 -3.99
CA PHE A 146 6.74 -21.30 -2.68
C PHE A 146 5.76 -20.94 -1.57
N LEU A 147 5.93 -21.62 -0.44
CA LEU A 147 5.24 -21.34 0.81
C LEU A 147 6.29 -21.20 1.90
N VAL A 148 6.14 -20.18 2.73
CA VAL A 148 6.98 -19.96 3.90
C VAL A 148 6.10 -19.73 5.12
N GLU A 149 6.53 -20.32 6.23
CA GLU A 149 5.98 -20.06 7.55
C GLU A 149 7.09 -19.48 8.42
N VAL A 150 6.79 -18.37 9.08
CA VAL A 150 7.68 -17.71 10.03
C VAL A 150 6.98 -17.75 11.38
N GLY A 151 7.54 -18.56 12.30
CA GLY A 151 7.08 -18.60 13.67
C GLY A 151 7.24 -17.27 14.38
N LYS A 152 6.57 -17.11 15.53
CA LYS A 152 6.83 -15.96 16.39
C LYS A 152 8.30 -15.99 16.85
N PRO A 153 8.99 -14.83 16.91
CA PRO A 153 10.35 -14.80 17.44
C PRO A 153 10.37 -15.40 18.85
N ALA A 154 11.30 -16.33 19.08
CA ALA A 154 11.54 -16.89 20.40
C ALA A 154 12.12 -15.77 21.28
N LEU A 155 11.31 -15.25 22.19
CA LEU A 155 11.76 -14.34 23.26
C LEU A 155 12.51 -15.13 24.33
#